data_AF-A0A060NTQ4-F1
#
_entry.id   AF-A0A060NTQ4-F1
#
_cell.length_a   1.000
_cell.length_b   1.000
_cell.length_c   1.000
_cell.angle_alpha   90.00
_cell.angle_beta   90.00
_cell.angle_gamma   90.00
#
_symmetry.space_group_name_H-M   'P 1'
#
loop_
_entity.id
_entity.type
_entity.pdbx_description
1 polymer ?
#
loop_
_entity_poly.entity_id
_entity_poly.type
_entity_poly.pdbx_seq_one_letter_code
_entity_poly.pdbx_strand_id
1 'polypeptide(L)'
;MSSTDPNLGLDYGWTLGESGWDAGMDANLKRLGALVGLSVKDRDLTTPPTSPANGDRYIVPAAATGAWAGRASQVAVHIAGAWEFHTPRVGWLCYIEDEDRLSAFKPTGWSAGLAI
;
A
#
# COMPACT_ATOMS: atom_id res chain seq x y z
N MET A 1 0.59 12.00 20.98
CA MET A 1 0.98 12.77 19.77
C MET A 1 0.63 11.94 18.56
N SER A 2 0.06 12.55 17.53
CA SER A 2 -0.25 11.90 16.26
C SER A 2 1.03 11.46 15.51
N SER A 3 0.88 10.50 14.62
CA SER A 3 1.84 10.10 13.60
C SER A 3 1.45 10.69 12.25
N THR A 4 2.40 10.83 11.33
CA THR A 4 2.13 11.34 9.99
C THR A 4 2.29 10.22 8.96
N ASP A 5 1.29 10.09 8.08
CA ASP A 5 1.28 9.15 6.96
C ASP A 5 2.45 9.46 6.00
N PRO A 6 3.22 8.43 5.61
CA PRO A 6 4.44 8.63 4.81
C PRO A 6 4.20 9.00 3.35
N ASN A 7 3.00 8.77 2.81
CA ASN A 7 2.74 8.93 1.38
C ASN A 7 2.09 10.27 1.03
N LEU A 8 1.17 10.76 1.85
CA LEU A 8 0.41 12.00 1.64
C LEU A 8 0.57 13.02 2.77
N GLY A 9 1.25 12.67 3.87
CA GLY A 9 1.46 13.59 4.99
C GLY A 9 0.22 13.82 5.86
N LEU A 10 -0.71 12.86 5.89
CA LEU A 10 -1.93 12.94 6.69
C LEU A 10 -1.66 12.52 8.13
N ASP A 11 -2.09 13.31 9.10
CA ASP A 11 -1.95 12.91 10.51
C ASP A 11 -2.94 11.79 10.88
N TYR A 12 -2.53 10.89 11.78
CA TYR A 12 -3.35 9.81 12.36
C TYR A 12 -2.86 9.46 13.78
N GLY A 13 -3.65 8.74 14.59
CA GLY A 13 -3.21 8.16 15.86
C GLY A 13 -3.17 9.14 17.04
N TRP A 14 -4.17 10.02 17.15
CA TRP A 14 -4.26 11.00 18.24
C TRP A 14 -4.50 10.37 19.62
N THR A 15 -4.12 11.08 20.68
CA THR A 15 -4.25 10.60 22.06
C THR A 15 -5.69 10.76 22.57
N LEU A 16 -6.18 9.75 23.32
CA LEU A 16 -7.52 9.71 23.90
C LEU A 16 -7.82 10.99 24.73
N GLY A 17 -8.83 11.77 24.34
CA GLY A 17 -9.23 13.02 25.01
C GLY A 17 -9.29 14.24 24.08
N GLU A 18 -8.63 14.19 22.93
CA GLU A 18 -8.91 15.08 21.80
C GLU A 18 -10.16 14.54 21.06
N SER A 19 -11.05 15.43 20.62
CA SER A 19 -12.41 15.04 20.19
C SER A 19 -12.43 14.09 18.97
N GLY A 20 -12.64 12.79 19.21
CA GLY A 20 -13.71 12.02 18.56
C GLY A 20 -13.46 11.32 17.21
N TRP A 21 -12.23 11.13 16.75
CA TRP A 21 -11.95 10.37 15.50
C TRP A 21 -10.88 9.29 15.71
N ASP A 22 -11.19 8.37 16.63
CA ASP A 22 -10.42 7.16 17.01
C ASP A 22 -10.09 6.24 15.79
N ALA A 23 -9.74 4.99 16.02
CA ALA A 23 -9.25 3.99 15.06
C ALA A 23 -9.92 3.95 13.68
N GLY A 24 -11.22 4.21 13.59
CA GLY A 24 -11.95 4.22 12.33
C GLY A 24 -11.46 5.30 11.36
N MET A 25 -11.17 6.50 11.84
CA MET A 25 -10.63 7.55 10.99
C MET A 25 -9.15 7.33 10.72
N ASP A 26 -8.38 6.92 11.73
CA ASP A 26 -6.96 6.59 11.53
C ASP A 26 -6.77 5.56 10.42
N ALA A 27 -7.57 4.49 10.42
CA ALA A 27 -7.55 3.49 9.36
C ALA A 27 -7.93 4.07 7.99
N ASN A 28 -8.88 5.02 7.94
CA ASN A 28 -9.27 5.67 6.69
C ASN A 28 -8.17 6.60 6.15
N LEU A 29 -7.51 7.37 7.01
CA LEU A 29 -6.44 8.29 6.61
C LEU A 29 -5.20 7.55 6.15
N LYS A 30 -4.77 6.51 6.88
CA LYS A 30 -3.71 5.60 6.42
C LYS A 30 -4.04 4.97 5.07
N ARG A 31 -5.28 4.50 4.89
CA ARG A 31 -5.73 3.93 3.61
C ARG A 31 -5.71 4.96 2.49
N LEU A 32 -6.09 6.22 2.78
CA LEU A 32 -6.02 7.30 1.81
C LEU A 32 -4.57 7.54 1.38
N GLY A 33 -3.67 7.64 2.36
CA GLY A 33 -2.22 7.71 2.19
C GLY A 33 -1.65 6.62 1.29
N ALA A 34 -1.99 5.37 1.60
CA ALA A 34 -1.48 4.21 0.89
C ALA A 34 -1.92 4.17 -0.59
N LEU A 35 -3.15 4.61 -0.91
CA LEU A 35 -3.82 4.29 -2.18
C LEU A 35 -4.01 5.46 -3.15
N VAL A 36 -4.04 6.70 -2.69
CA VAL A 36 -4.13 7.85 -3.59
C VAL A 36 -2.74 8.15 -4.15
N GLY A 37 -2.65 8.35 -5.47
CA GLY A 37 -1.35 8.45 -6.14
C GLY A 37 -0.52 7.17 -5.97
N LEU A 38 -1.16 6.01 -6.16
CA LEU A 38 -0.55 4.71 -5.93
C LEU A 38 0.69 4.52 -6.82
N SER A 39 1.84 4.37 -6.15
CA SER A 39 3.14 4.05 -6.72
C SER A 39 3.75 2.93 -5.89
N VAL A 40 4.14 1.84 -6.52
CA VAL A 40 4.75 0.68 -5.87
C VAL A 40 6.18 0.51 -6.35
N LYS A 41 7.05 0.06 -5.46
CA LYS A 41 8.46 -0.17 -5.76
C LYS A 41 8.68 -1.32 -6.72
N ASP A 42 7.88 -2.37 -6.57
CA ASP A 42 8.03 -3.65 -7.28
C ASP A 42 6.69 -4.43 -7.20
N ARG A 43 6.43 -5.31 -8.17
CA ARG A 43 5.25 -6.19 -8.22
C ARG A 43 5.53 -7.69 -8.33
N ASP A 44 6.78 -8.10 -8.49
CA ASP A 44 7.17 -9.51 -8.63
C ASP A 44 8.13 -10.02 -7.54
N LEU A 45 8.58 -9.14 -6.63
CA LEU A 45 9.28 -9.51 -5.41
C LEU A 45 8.47 -10.50 -4.54
N THR A 46 9.00 -11.71 -4.36
CA THR A 46 8.28 -12.80 -3.67
C THR A 46 8.43 -12.78 -2.15
N THR A 47 9.42 -12.06 -1.62
CA THR A 47 9.68 -12.00 -0.18
C THR A 47 9.76 -10.54 0.25
N PRO A 48 9.01 -10.10 1.29
CA PRO A 48 9.11 -8.73 1.77
C PRO A 48 10.56 -8.36 2.09
N PRO A 49 10.99 -7.10 1.82
CA PRO A 49 12.29 -6.63 2.27
C PRO A 49 12.46 -6.83 3.78
N THR A 50 13.69 -7.11 4.21
CA THR A 50 14.02 -7.27 5.64
C THR A 50 14.02 -5.95 6.41
N SER A 51 14.13 -4.82 5.72
CA SER A 51 14.14 -3.47 6.29
C SER A 51 13.37 -2.50 5.38
N PRO A 52 12.05 -2.67 5.24
CA PRO A 52 11.23 -1.78 4.42
C PRO A 52 11.13 -0.40 5.08
N ALA A 53 11.18 0.66 4.27
CA ALA A 53 10.94 2.00 4.78
C ALA A 53 9.45 2.23 5.04
N ASN A 54 9.12 3.20 5.90
CA ASN A 54 7.74 3.60 6.11
C ASN A 54 7.19 4.22 4.80
N GLY A 55 6.03 3.75 4.34
CA GLY A 55 5.40 4.15 3.09
C GLY A 55 5.83 3.34 1.86
N ASP A 56 6.72 2.36 2.02
CA ASP A 56 7.05 1.43 0.96
C ASP A 56 5.81 0.62 0.56
N ARG A 57 5.55 0.56 -0.74
CA ARG A 57 4.39 -0.12 -1.31
C ARG A 57 4.82 -1.14 -2.36
N TYR A 58 4.12 -2.27 -2.40
CA TYR A 58 4.38 -3.38 -3.32
C TYR A 58 3.07 -4.01 -3.79
N ILE A 59 3.05 -4.60 -4.99
CA ILE A 59 2.01 -5.55 -5.36
C ILE A 59 2.49 -6.95 -4.99
N VAL A 60 1.70 -7.68 -4.21
CA VAL A 60 2.10 -9.01 -3.75
C VAL A 60 1.96 -10.03 -4.90
N PRO A 61 3.04 -10.74 -5.32
CA PRO A 61 2.93 -11.74 -6.37
C PRO A 61 2.26 -13.03 -5.87
N ALA A 62 1.84 -13.88 -6.81
CA ALA A 62 1.16 -15.13 -6.49
C ALA A 62 1.99 -16.09 -5.61
N ALA A 63 3.31 -16.11 -5.79
CA ALA A 63 4.25 -16.97 -5.05
C ALA A 63 4.87 -16.29 -3.81
N ALA A 64 4.17 -15.30 -3.24
CA ALA A 64 4.67 -14.55 -2.10
C ALA A 64 4.85 -15.40 -0.83
N THR A 65 5.86 -15.06 -0.04
CA THR A 65 6.25 -15.75 1.20
C THR A 65 6.28 -14.81 2.41
N GLY A 66 6.59 -15.35 3.59
CA GLY A 66 6.73 -14.57 4.82
C GLY A 66 5.45 -13.80 5.16
N ALA A 67 5.60 -12.52 5.51
CA ALA A 67 4.47 -11.65 5.85
C ALA A 67 3.48 -11.46 4.69
N TRP A 68 3.88 -11.71 3.45
CA TRP A 68 3.06 -11.55 2.25
C TRP A 68 2.34 -12.85 1.83
N ALA A 69 2.59 -13.97 2.50
CA ALA A 69 1.97 -15.26 2.17
C ALA A 69 0.42 -15.17 2.21
N GLY A 70 -0.23 -15.67 1.16
CA GLY A 70 -1.70 -15.65 1.03
C GLY A 70 -2.31 -14.29 0.70
N ARG A 71 -1.50 -13.28 0.38
CA ARG A 71 -1.95 -11.90 0.06
C ARG A 71 -1.83 -11.54 -1.42
N ALA A 72 -1.74 -12.55 -2.30
CA ALA A 72 -1.54 -12.37 -3.74
C ALA A 72 -2.48 -11.31 -4.35
N SER A 73 -1.94 -10.51 -5.27
CA SER A 73 -2.59 -9.39 -5.96
C SER A 73 -2.97 -8.18 -5.09
N GLN A 74 -2.84 -8.25 -3.77
CA GLN A 74 -3.09 -7.11 -2.89
C GLN A 74 -1.94 -6.09 -2.97
N VAL A 75 -2.26 -4.83 -2.69
CA VAL A 75 -1.25 -3.81 -2.44
C VAL A 75 -0.82 -3.95 -0.98
N ALA A 76 0.45 -4.27 -0.76
CA ALA A 76 1.07 -4.23 0.56
C ALA A 76 1.70 -2.86 0.77
N VAL A 77 1.46 -2.25 1.93
CA VAL A 77 2.10 -1.00 2.35
C VAL A 77 2.71 -1.18 3.74
N HIS A 78 3.92 -0.69 3.95
CA HIS A 78 4.57 -0.74 5.26
C HIS A 78 4.32 0.57 6.01
N ILE A 79 3.48 0.55 7.05
CA ILE A 79 3.13 1.73 7.85
C ILE A 79 3.40 1.44 9.32
N ALA A 80 4.14 2.32 10.00
CA ALA A 80 4.43 2.25 11.43
C ALA A 80 4.97 0.88 11.89
N GLY A 81 5.85 0.26 11.09
CA GLY A 81 6.48 -1.02 11.42
C GLY A 81 5.63 -2.26 11.15
N ALA A 82 4.49 -2.11 10.48
CA ALA A 82 3.60 -3.22 10.12
C ALA A 82 3.25 -3.19 8.64
N TRP A 83 3.01 -4.38 8.07
CA TRP A 83 2.41 -4.51 6.74
C TRP A 83 0.89 -4.39 6.84
N GLU A 84 0.33 -3.42 6.11
CA GLU A 84 -1.10 -3.32 5.84
C GLU A 84 -1.36 -3.78 4.41
N PHE A 85 -2.52 -4.41 4.16
CA PHE A 85 -2.86 -4.97 2.86
C PHE A 85 -4.20 -4.46 2.36
N HIS A 86 -4.25 -4.06 1.11
CA HIS A 86 -5.44 -3.52 0.48
C HIS A 86 -5.77 -4.29 -0.81
N THR A 87 -6.99 -4.85 -0.84
CA THR A 87 -7.52 -5.49 -2.05
C THR A 87 -7.86 -4.43 -3.10
N PRO A 88 -7.22 -4.46 -4.28
CA PRO A 88 -7.51 -3.51 -5.35
C PRO A 88 -8.91 -3.71 -5.92
N ARG A 89 -9.46 -2.64 -6.49
CA ARG A 89 -10.74 -2.66 -7.22
C ARG A 89 -10.48 -2.37 -8.69
N VAL A 90 -11.37 -2.85 -9.56
CA VAL A 90 -11.30 -2.60 -11.00
C VAL A 90 -11.22 -1.10 -11.26
N GLY A 91 -10.28 -0.69 -12.12
CA GLY A 91 -10.02 0.71 -12.47
C GLY A 91 -8.95 1.40 -11.62
N TRP A 92 -8.41 0.75 -10.58
CA TRP A 92 -7.24 1.29 -9.87
C TRP A 92 -6.03 1.38 -10.80
N LEU A 93 -5.32 2.49 -10.73
CA LEU A 93 -4.07 2.73 -11.44
C LEU A 93 -2.91 2.66 -10.44
N CYS A 94 -1.77 2.14 -10.89
CA CYS A 94 -0.57 1.99 -10.09
C CYS A 94 0.65 2.22 -10.98
N TYR A 95 1.52 3.14 -10.60
CA TYR A 95 2.84 3.24 -11.19
C TYR A 95 3.78 2.23 -10.53
N ILE A 96 4.52 1.48 -11.35
CA ILE A 96 5.48 0.46 -10.91
C ILE A 96 6.87 1.05 -11.18
N GLU A 97 7.57 1.40 -10.11
CA GLU A 97 8.77 2.25 -10.15
C GLU A 97 9.98 1.56 -10.80
N ASP A 98 10.19 0.28 -10.50
CA ASP A 98 11.32 -0.51 -11.04
C ASP A 98 11.14 -0.91 -12.51
N GLU A 99 9.90 -0.93 -13.00
CA GLU A 99 9.56 -1.24 -14.38
C GLU A 99 9.32 -0.01 -15.26
N ASP A 100 9.19 1.19 -14.68
CA ASP A 100 8.76 2.42 -15.34
C ASP A 100 7.44 2.23 -16.13
N ARG A 101 6.42 1.69 -15.43
CA ARG A 101 5.14 1.31 -16.06
C ARG A 101 3.93 1.72 -15.25
N LEU A 102 2.89 2.19 -15.96
CA LEU A 102 1.56 2.39 -15.41
C LEU A 102 0.70 1.14 -15.62
N SER A 103 0.28 0.47 -14.54
CA SER A 103 -0.61 -0.69 -14.56
C SER A 103 -2.01 -0.36 -14.04
N ALA A 104 -3.02 -0.95 -14.68
CA ALA A 104 -4.41 -0.88 -14.25
C ALA A 104 -4.88 -2.23 -13.68
N PHE A 105 -5.67 -2.20 -12.61
CA PHE A 105 -6.34 -3.38 -12.09
C PHE A 105 -7.63 -3.66 -12.88
N LYS A 106 -7.75 -4.88 -13.42
CA LYS A 106 -8.87 -5.37 -14.24
C LYS A 106 -9.58 -6.53 -13.53
N PRO A 107 -10.73 -7.01 -14.03
CA PRO A 107 -11.39 -8.21 -13.47
C PRO A 107 -10.48 -9.45 -13.44
N THR A 108 -9.48 -9.51 -14.31
CA THR A 108 -8.49 -10.59 -14.39
C THR A 108 -7.20 -10.31 -13.60
N GLY A 109 -7.15 -9.24 -12.80
CA GLY A 109 -5.96 -8.81 -12.06
C GLY A 109 -5.24 -7.59 -12.64
N TRP A 110 -4.05 -7.30 -12.12
CA TRP A 110 -3.18 -6.23 -12.61
C TRP A 110 -2.74 -6.48 -14.06
N SER A 111 -2.80 -5.45 -14.89
CA SER A 111 -2.34 -5.52 -16.28
C SER A 111 -0.81 -5.64 -16.37
N ALA A 112 -0.29 -5.97 -17.55
CA ALA A 112 1.15 -5.93 -17.82
C ALA A 112 1.76 -4.52 -17.71
N GLY A 113 0.93 -3.48 -17.69
CA GLY A 113 1.34 -2.09 -17.66
C GLY A 113 1.68 -1.51 -19.03
N LEU A 114 1.62 -0.19 -19.13
CA LEU A 114 2.08 0.61 -20.26
C LEU A 114 3.36 1.33 -19.84
N ALA A 115 4.40 1.30 -20.69
CA ALA A 115 5.57 2.15 -20.48
C ALA A 115 5.18 3.62 -20.59
N ILE A 116 5.76 4.47 -19.75
CA ILE A 116 5.51 5.91 -19.72
C ILE A 116 6.76 6.74 -20.04
#